data_AF-A0A378A5S1-F1
#
_entry.id   AF-A0A378A5S1-F1
#
_cell.length_a   1.000
_cell.length_b   1.000
_cell.length_c   1.000
_cell.angle_alpha   90.00
_cell.angle_beta   90.00
_cell.angle_gamma   90.00
#
_symmetry.space_group_name_H-M   'P 1'
#
loop_
_entity.id
_entity.type
_entity.pdbx_description
1 polymer ?
#
loop_
_entity_poly.entity_id
_entity_poly.type
_entity_poly.pdbx_seq_one_letter_code
_entity_poly.pdbx_strand_id
1 'polypeptide(L)'
;MAGYMMGRLMGGGMAQQQPLFSSKNPASPAYGQYTDASGKSYGAAQPGRTMNVPKTAMAPKPATTTTVTRGGFGESVAKQSTMQRSAAGSTSSSRSMGG
;
A
#
# COMPACT_ATOMS: atom_id res chain seq x y z
N MET A 1 -34.50 -1.55 -10.62
CA MET A 1 -33.72 -1.21 -9.40
C MET A 1 -32.24 -0.85 -9.69
N ALA A 2 -31.87 -0.41 -10.89
CA ALA A 2 -30.47 -0.01 -11.19
C ALA A 2 -30.21 1.51 -11.12
N GLY A 3 -31.26 2.32 -11.23
CA GLY A 3 -31.15 3.78 -11.25
C GLY A 3 -30.90 4.44 -9.90
N TYR A 4 -31.23 3.78 -8.77
CA TYR A 4 -31.06 4.39 -7.45
C TYR A 4 -29.59 4.43 -6.99
N MET A 5 -28.74 3.50 -7.47
CA MET A 5 -27.31 3.50 -7.15
C MET A 5 -26.57 4.54 -8.00
N MET A 6 -26.89 4.63 -9.30
CA MET A 6 -26.32 5.63 -10.20
C MET A 6 -26.82 7.05 -9.88
N GLY A 7 -28.10 7.21 -9.50
CA GLY A 7 -28.65 8.49 -9.06
C GLY A 7 -28.05 8.99 -7.76
N ARG A 8 -27.63 8.10 -6.85
CA ARG A 8 -26.85 8.46 -5.65
C ARG A 8 -25.41 8.84 -5.96
N LEU A 9 -24.80 8.24 -6.99
CA LEU A 9 -23.45 8.57 -7.45
C LEU A 9 -23.37 9.88 -8.28
N MET A 10 -24.37 10.15 -9.13
CA MET A 10 -24.41 11.35 -9.99
C MET A 10 -25.18 12.53 -9.39
N GLY A 11 -26.11 12.27 -8.47
CA GLY A 11 -27.04 13.28 -7.96
C GLY A 11 -26.59 13.95 -6.67
N GLY A 12 -25.29 14.30 -6.51
CA GLY A 12 -24.80 15.24 -5.48
C GLY A 12 -25.39 15.11 -4.06
N GLY A 13 -25.81 13.90 -3.67
CA GLY A 13 -26.78 13.67 -2.62
C GLY A 13 -26.13 12.95 -1.47
N MET A 14 -25.94 13.68 -0.37
CA MET A 14 -24.97 13.44 0.70
C MET A 14 -23.57 13.81 0.25
N ALA A 15 -23.13 15.02 0.57
CA ALA A 15 -21.71 15.31 0.75
C ALA A 15 -21.10 14.09 1.42
N GLN A 16 -20.16 13.36 0.79
CA GLN A 16 -19.64 12.10 1.35
C GLN A 16 -19.39 12.31 2.85
N GLN A 17 -20.25 11.72 3.69
CA GLN A 17 -20.16 11.92 5.13
C GLN A 17 -19.25 10.81 5.62
N GLN A 18 -17.96 11.12 5.73
CA GLN A 18 -17.03 10.20 6.41
C GLN A 18 -17.38 10.22 7.89
N PRO A 19 -17.68 9.06 8.52
CA PRO A 19 -17.78 9.01 9.96
C PRO A 19 -16.43 9.38 10.56
N LEU A 20 -16.44 10.32 11.51
CA LEU A 20 -15.28 10.67 12.31
C LEU A 20 -15.32 9.89 13.62
N PHE A 21 -14.15 9.47 14.08
CA PHE A 21 -13.98 8.69 15.29
C PHE A 21 -13.20 9.50 16.33
N SER A 22 -13.44 9.24 17.61
CA SER A 22 -12.61 9.77 18.69
C SER A 22 -12.36 8.68 19.72
N SER A 23 -11.13 8.61 20.23
CA SER A 23 -10.79 7.64 21.27
C SER A 23 -11.22 8.14 22.64
N LYS A 24 -11.74 7.24 23.48
CA LYS A 24 -12.02 7.49 24.90
C LYS A 24 -10.82 7.16 25.81
N ASN A 25 -9.77 6.54 25.28
CA ASN A 25 -8.58 6.17 26.05
C ASN A 25 -7.61 7.37 26.11
N PRO A 26 -7.26 7.90 27.29
CA PRO A 26 -6.37 9.06 27.42
C PRO A 26 -4.94 8.83 26.91
N ALA A 27 -4.48 7.57 26.85
CA ALA A 27 -3.17 7.25 26.28
C ALA A 27 -3.16 7.24 24.74
N SER A 28 -4.32 7.41 24.09
CA SER A 28 -4.43 7.34 22.63
C SER A 28 -4.05 8.68 21.98
N PRO A 29 -3.26 8.67 20.89
CA PRO A 29 -3.01 9.87 20.10
C PRO A 29 -4.28 10.50 19.48
N ALA A 30 -5.37 9.72 19.36
CA ALA A 30 -6.67 10.18 18.88
C ALA A 30 -7.60 10.62 20.03
N TYR A 31 -7.12 10.67 21.27
CA TYR A 31 -7.91 11.10 22.41
C TYR A 31 -8.27 12.58 22.30
N GLY A 32 -9.55 12.89 22.45
CA GLY A 32 -10.04 14.27 22.41
C GLY A 32 -10.03 14.91 21.03
N GLN A 33 -9.70 14.17 19.96
CA GLN A 33 -9.67 14.66 18.57
C GLN A 33 -10.64 13.85 17.69
N TYR A 34 -11.15 14.48 16.63
CA TYR A 34 -11.84 13.79 15.53
C TYR A 34 -10.81 13.28 14.53
N THR A 35 -10.85 11.98 14.25
CA THR A 35 -9.93 11.32 13.33
C THR A 35 -10.73 10.49 12.31
N ASP A 36 -10.34 10.52 11.04
CA ASP A 36 -10.93 9.64 10.03
C ASP A 36 -10.30 8.23 10.04
N ALA A 37 -10.84 7.34 9.21
CA ALA A 37 -10.32 5.97 9.05
C ALA A 37 -8.88 5.90 8.52
N SER A 38 -8.35 6.99 7.96
CA SER A 38 -6.96 7.08 7.51
C SER A 38 -5.99 7.53 8.61
N GLY A 39 -6.52 7.92 9.78
CA GLY A 39 -5.72 8.44 10.89
C GLY A 39 -5.50 9.95 10.85
N LYS A 40 -6.15 10.68 9.92
CA LYS A 40 -6.02 12.13 9.83
C LYS A 40 -6.87 12.81 10.89
N SER A 41 -6.25 13.70 11.67
CA SER A 41 -6.93 14.50 12.68
C SER A 41 -7.57 15.76 12.09
N TYR A 42 -8.78 16.07 12.54
CA TYR A 42 -9.57 17.25 12.16
C TYR A 42 -9.75 18.24 13.31
N GLY A 43 -9.06 18.05 14.44
CA GLY A 43 -9.14 18.91 15.62
C GLY A 43 -10.03 18.35 16.73
N ALA A 44 -10.35 19.20 17.73
CA ALA A 44 -10.99 18.78 18.98
C ALA A 44 -12.35 18.12 18.80
N ALA A 45 -12.53 16.96 19.45
CA ALA A 45 -13.78 16.23 19.54
C ALA A 45 -14.74 16.92 20.53
N GLN A 46 -15.50 17.88 20.01
CA GLN A 46 -16.53 18.63 20.76
C GLN A 46 -17.91 18.03 20.43
N PRO A 47 -18.62 17.41 21.40
CA PRO A 47 -19.95 16.87 21.19
C PRO A 47 -20.90 17.91 20.56
N GLY A 48 -21.66 17.50 19.53
CA GLY A 48 -22.64 18.37 18.86
C GLY A 48 -22.07 19.35 17.84
N ARG A 49 -20.78 19.26 17.49
CA ARG A 49 -20.17 20.06 16.41
C ARG A 49 -20.00 19.23 15.13
N THR A 50 -20.31 19.84 14.00
CA THR A 50 -19.98 19.33 12.66
C THR A 50 -18.66 19.96 12.21
N MET A 51 -17.71 19.14 11.77
CA MET A 51 -16.42 19.57 11.21
C MET A 51 -16.47 19.47 9.69
N ASN A 52 -15.99 20.51 8.99
CA ASN A 52 -15.93 20.49 7.53
C ASN A 52 -14.68 19.71 7.08
N VAL A 53 -14.87 18.54 6.47
CA VAL A 53 -13.77 17.73 5.92
C VAL A 53 -13.40 18.29 4.53
N PRO A 54 -12.14 18.70 4.30
CA PRO A 54 -11.70 19.15 2.98
C PRO A 54 -11.87 18.04 1.94
N LYS A 55 -12.37 18.38 0.75
CA LYS A 55 -12.65 17.41 -0.33
C LYS A 55 -11.44 16.56 -0.71
N THR A 56 -10.23 17.11 -0.58
CA THR A 56 -8.95 16.42 -0.83
C THR A 56 -8.67 15.28 0.13
N ALA A 57 -9.19 15.33 1.36
CA ALA A 57 -9.05 14.22 2.31
C ALA A 57 -9.92 13.01 1.94
N MET A 58 -10.88 13.20 1.04
CA MET A 58 -11.74 12.14 0.52
C MET A 58 -11.24 11.54 -0.79
N ALA A 59 -10.11 12.03 -1.30
CA ALA A 59 -9.54 11.53 -2.54
C ALA A 59 -9.18 10.04 -2.40
N PRO A 60 -9.40 9.23 -3.45
CA PRO A 60 -8.96 7.84 -3.45
C PRO A 60 -7.48 7.74 -3.11
N LYS A 61 -7.12 6.78 -2.25
CA LYS A 61 -5.72 6.51 -1.92
C LYS A 61 -4.95 6.25 -3.22
N PRO A 62 -3.76 6.84 -3.42
CA PRO A 62 -3.01 6.68 -4.66
C PRO A 62 -2.78 5.19 -4.93
N ALA A 63 -3.09 4.76 -6.15
CA ALA A 63 -2.91 3.39 -6.58
C ALA A 63 -1.40 3.09 -6.65
N THR A 64 -0.90 2.34 -5.67
CA THR A 64 0.47 1.79 -5.73
C THR A 64 0.50 0.65 -6.74
N THR A 65 1.01 0.93 -7.93
CA THR A 65 1.36 -0.09 -8.91
C THR A 65 2.79 -0.56 -8.63
N THR A 66 2.93 -1.57 -7.79
CA THR A 66 4.23 -2.23 -7.58
C THR A 66 4.40 -3.26 -8.69
N THR A 67 4.94 -2.85 -9.85
CA THR A 67 5.44 -3.82 -10.83
C THR A 67 6.70 -4.43 -10.24
N VAL A 68 6.55 -5.50 -9.47
CA VAL A 68 7.69 -6.36 -9.13
C VAL A 68 8.04 -7.09 -10.42
N THR A 69 8.95 -6.51 -11.20
CA THR A 69 9.64 -7.24 -12.26
C THR A 69 10.31 -8.42 -11.55
N ARG A 70 9.78 -9.64 -11.76
CA ARG A 70 10.16 -10.89 -11.09
C ARG A 70 11.56 -11.37 -11.50
N GLY A 71 12.56 -10.50 -11.36
CA GLY A 71 13.99 -10.77 -11.58
C GLY A 71 14.82 -10.74 -10.29
N GLY A 72 14.19 -10.83 -9.11
CA GLY A 72 14.86 -10.65 -7.82
C GLY A 72 15.73 -11.84 -7.38
N PHE A 73 15.12 -12.85 -6.77
CA PHE A 73 15.88 -13.93 -6.10
C PHE A 73 16.21 -15.11 -7.03
N GLY A 74 15.23 -15.60 -7.78
CA GLY A 74 15.42 -16.77 -8.66
C GLY A 74 16.43 -16.54 -9.78
N GLU A 75 16.49 -15.31 -10.33
CA GLU A 75 17.47 -14.93 -11.35
C GLU A 75 18.88 -14.82 -10.77
N SER A 76 19.02 -14.32 -9.54
CA SER A 76 20.29 -14.23 -8.80
C SER A 76 20.83 -15.62 -8.46
N VAL A 77 19.97 -16.54 -7.99
CA VAL A 77 20.34 -17.94 -7.72
C VAL A 77 20.69 -18.68 -9.01
N ALA A 78 19.97 -18.44 -10.11
CA ALA A 78 20.28 -19.03 -11.41
C ALA A 78 21.62 -18.53 -11.97
N LYS A 79 21.92 -17.22 -11.85
CA LYS A 79 23.20 -16.61 -12.24
C LYS A 79 24.35 -17.15 -11.38
N GLN A 80 24.19 -17.21 -10.05
CA GLN A 80 25.19 -17.79 -9.15
C GLN A 80 25.44 -19.29 -9.44
N SER A 81 24.38 -20.07 -9.63
CA SER A 81 24.50 -21.50 -9.98
C SER A 81 25.21 -21.70 -11.33
N THR A 82 25.03 -20.79 -12.29
CA THR A 82 25.70 -20.87 -13.60
C THR A 82 27.16 -20.45 -13.53
N MET A 83 27.49 -19.44 -12.72
CA MET A 83 28.89 -19.04 -12.46
C MET A 83 29.67 -20.10 -11.68
N GLN A 84 29.03 -20.75 -10.69
CA GLN A 84 29.66 -21.84 -9.91
C GLN A 84 29.94 -23.09 -10.76
N ARG A 85 29.07 -23.39 -11.74
CA ARG A 85 29.32 -24.46 -12.74
C ARG A 85 30.46 -24.10 -13.70
N SER A 86 30.63 -22.82 -14.04
CA SER A 86 31.71 -22.38 -14.94
C SER A 86 33.09 -22.48 -14.27
N ALA A 87 33.18 -22.26 -12.95
CA ALA A 87 34.41 -22.44 -12.17
C ALA A 87 34.74 -23.92 -11.86
N ALA A 88 33.73 -24.79 -11.78
CA ALA A 88 33.92 -26.24 -11.61
C ALA A 88 34.26 -26.96 -12.94
N GLY A 89 33.94 -26.38 -14.09
CA GLY A 89 34.30 -26.90 -15.42
C GLY A 89 35.73 -26.57 -15.87
N SER A 90 36.43 -25.65 -15.20
CA SER A 90 37.81 -25.26 -15.54
C SER A 90 38.91 -26.16 -14.95
N THR A 91 38.57 -27.21 -14.17
CA THR A 91 39.55 -28.17 -13.61
C THR A 91 39.61 -29.52 -14.34
N SER A 92 38.89 -29.72 -15.44
CA SER A 92 38.87 -31.01 -16.17
C SER A 92 39.53 -31.01 -17.55
N SER A 93 40.34 -30.01 -17.90
CA SER A 93 41.06 -30.01 -19.19
C SER A 93 42.53 -29.61 -19.01
N SER A 94 43.40 -30.63 -18.92
CA SER A 94 44.75 -30.65 -19.51
C SER A 94 45.63 -31.70 -18.84
N ARG A 95 45.65 -32.92 -19.39
CA ARG A 95 46.89 -33.66 -19.73
C ARG A 95 46.58 -35.01 -20.39
N SER A 96 46.41 -34.97 -21.70
CA SER A 96 46.65 -36.10 -22.60
C SER A 96 48.02 -35.92 -23.26
N MET A 97 49.01 -36.71 -22.88
CA MET A 97 50.22 -37.09 -23.63
C MET A 97 50.67 -38.39 -22.91
N GLY A 98 50.61 -39.58 -23.48
CA GLY A 98 51.32 -40.01 -24.69
C GLY A 98 52.68 -40.56 -24.26
N GLY A 99 52.87 -41.89 -24.33
CA GLY A 99 54.14 -42.58 -24.03
C GLY A 99 53.97 -43.78 -23.11
#